data_AF-A0A8T4NAN2-F1
#
_entry.id   AF-A0A8T4NAN2-F1
#
_cell.length_a   1.000
_cell.length_b   1.000
_cell.length_c   1.000
_cell.angle_alpha   90.00
_cell.angle_beta   90.00
_cell.angle_gamma   90.00
#
_symmetry.space_group_name_H-M   'P 1'
#
loop_
_entity.id
_entity.type
_entity.pdbx_description
1 polymer ?
#
loop_
_entity_poly.entity_id
_entity_poly.type
_entity_poly.pdbx_seq_one_letter_code
_entity_poly.pdbx_strand_id
1 'polypeptide(L)' 'MQNEEITTIKLKKTTKERMEKLRTYPRETYDDILERMLGILNLTRVNPEKAQSKLINIDRQHKKENREKRLKI' A
#
# COMPACT_ATOMS: atom_id res chain seq x y z
N MET A 1 3.22 25.99 6.52
CA MET A 1 2.58 24.91 5.74
C MET A 1 3.54 24.58 4.61
N GLN A 2 4.17 23.41 4.61
CA GLN A 2 4.97 22.99 3.46
C GLN A 2 3.99 22.73 2.32
N ASN A 3 4.11 23.48 1.22
CA ASN A 3 3.44 23.13 -0.03
C ASN A 3 4.09 21.84 -0.52
N GLU A 4 3.45 20.70 -0.30
CA GLU A 4 3.82 19.48 -1.02
C GLU A 4 3.54 19.74 -2.50
N GLU A 5 4.61 19.96 -3.27
CA GLU A 5 4.51 20.23 -4.70
C GLU A 5 3.94 19.00 -5.41
N ILE A 6 2.67 19.07 -5.80
CA ILE A 6 1.99 17.97 -6.48
C ILE A 6 2.60 17.81 -7.88
N THR A 7 3.07 16.60 -8.16
CA THR A 7 3.56 16.21 -9.48
C THR A 7 2.65 15.17 -10.14
N THR A 8 2.70 15.06 -11.46
CA THR A 8 1.90 14.08 -12.23
C THR A 8 2.81 13.03 -12.84
N ILE A 9 2.51 11.76 -12.57
CA ILE A 9 3.24 10.61 -13.11
C ILE A 9 2.31 9.84 -14.06
N LYS A 10 2.76 9.60 -15.29
CA LYS A 10 2.05 8.73 -16.23
C LYS A 10 2.37 7.26 -15.91
N LEU A 11 1.32 6.46 -15.71
CA LEU A 11 1.42 5.03 -15.41
C LEU A 11 0.68 4.21 -16.47
N LYS A 12 1.17 3.01 -16.75
CA LYS A 12 0.42 2.02 -17.53
C LYS A 12 -0.86 1.64 -16.76
N LYS A 13 -1.93 1.35 -17.49
CA LYS A 13 -3.21 0.91 -16.90
C LYS A 13 -3.03 -0.33 -16.01
N THR A 14 -2.22 -1.29 -16.46
CA THR A 14 -1.89 -2.49 -15.69
C THR A 14 -1.15 -2.19 -14.38
N THR A 15 -0.27 -1.17 -14.36
CA THR A 15 0.40 -0.72 -13.13
C THR A 15 -0.61 -0.09 -12.17
N LYS A 16 -1.50 0.77 -12.69
CA LYS A 16 -2.58 1.38 -11.89
C LYS A 16 -3.47 0.31 -11.25
N GLU A 17 -3.91 -0.69 -12.00
CA GLU A 17 -4.73 -1.80 -11.50
C GLU A 17 -4.02 -2.62 -10.43
N ARG A 18 -2.69 -2.83 -10.57
CA ARG A 18 -1.89 -3.46 -9.52
C ARG A 18 -1.86 -2.62 -8.26
N MET A 19 -1.70 -1.31 -8.37
CA MET A 19 -1.72 -0.40 -7.21
C MET A 19 -3.09 -0.39 -6.51
N GLU A 20 -4.19 -0.42 -7.25
CA GLU A 20 -5.53 -0.51 -6.66
C GLU A 20 -5.70 -1.77 -5.80
N LYS A 21 -5.13 -2.91 -6.22
CA LYS A 21 -5.13 -4.15 -5.43
C LYS A 21 -4.27 -4.09 -4.17
N LEU A 22 -3.33 -3.15 -4.09
CA LEU A 22 -2.49 -2.95 -2.91
C LEU A 22 -3.18 -2.10 -1.84
N ARG A 23 -4.32 -1.48 -2.14
CA ARG A 23 -5.08 -0.69 -1.16
C ARG A 23 -5.43 -1.54 0.06
N THR A 24 -5.13 -1.02 1.24
CA THR A 24 -5.47 -1.62 2.53
C THR A 24 -6.68 -0.96 3.15
N TYR A 25 -7.14 0.19 2.64
CA TYR A 25 -8.39 0.83 3.06
C TYR A 25 -9.14 1.44 1.86
N PRO A 26 -10.47 1.60 1.93
CA PRO A 26 -11.27 2.13 0.82
C PRO A 26 -10.87 3.54 0.36
N ARG A 27 -10.36 4.38 1.27
CA ARG A 27 -10.02 5.80 1.03
C ARG A 27 -8.52 6.07 0.87
N GLU A 28 -7.70 5.03 0.74
CA GLU A 28 -6.25 5.18 0.56
C GLU A 28 -5.94 5.79 -0.83
N THR A 29 -5.13 6.85 -0.83
CA THR A 29 -4.71 7.54 -2.06
C THR A 29 -3.58 6.79 -2.75
N TYR A 30 -3.26 7.13 -4.01
CA TYR A 30 -2.10 6.54 -4.67
C TYR A 30 -0.78 6.95 -4.01
N ASP A 31 -0.74 8.14 -3.43
CA ASP A 31 0.45 8.66 -2.77
C ASP A 31 0.73 7.88 -1.48
N ASP A 32 -0.29 7.63 -0.66
CA ASP A 32 -0.18 6.76 0.54
C ASP A 32 0.38 5.36 0.19
N ILE A 33 -0.09 4.78 -0.93
CA ILE A 33 0.36 3.47 -1.40
C ILE A 33 1.84 3.56 -1.81
N LEU A 34 2.23 4.61 -2.53
CA LEU A 34 3.62 4.83 -2.96
C LEU A 34 4.55 5.03 -1.77
N GLU A 35 4.20 5.89 -0.83
CA GLU A 35 4.97 6.12 0.40
C GLU A 35 5.16 4.83 1.19
N ARG A 36 4.09 4.05 1.34
CA ARG A 36 4.15 2.75 2.04
C ARG A 36 5.07 1.77 1.33
N MET A 37 4.99 1.67 0.00
CA MET A 37 5.87 0.80 -0.79
C MET A 37 7.33 1.23 -0.68
N LEU A 38 7.62 2.52 -0.84
CA LEU A 38 8.97 3.07 -0.70
C LEU A 38 9.52 2.87 0.72
N GLY A 39 8.68 3.08 1.74
CA GLY A 39 9.02 2.83 3.13
C GLY A 39 9.37 1.36 3.40
N ILE A 40 8.63 0.41 2.81
CA ILE A 40 8.97 -1.02 2.90
C ILE A 40 10.29 -1.30 2.17
N LEU A 41 10.48 -0.80 0.95
CA LEU A 41 11.72 -1.01 0.18
C LEU A 41 12.95 -0.47 0.94
N ASN A 42 12.84 0.72 1.51
CA ASN A 42 13.88 1.32 2.35
C ASN A 42 14.14 0.46 3.60
N LEU A 43 13.08 -0.03 4.24
CA LEU A 43 13.21 -0.88 5.42
C LEU A 43 13.85 -2.23 5.07
N THR A 44 13.52 -2.85 3.93
CA THR A 44 14.12 -4.11 3.50
C THR A 44 15.64 -3.99 3.33
N ARG A 45 16.11 -2.82 2.86
CA ARG A 45 17.55 -2.55 2.72
C ARG A 45 18.27 -2.43 4.07
N VAL A 46 17.61 -1.88 5.09
CA VAL A 46 18.21 -1.59 6.40
C VAL A 46 18.04 -2.74 7.38
N ASN A 47 16.85 -3.35 7.42
CA ASN A 47 16.49 -4.44 8.31
C ASN A 47 15.42 -5.34 7.64
N PRO A 48 15.84 -6.43 6.96
CA PRO A 48 14.93 -7.28 6.21
C PRO A 48 13.92 -8.03 7.09
N GLU A 49 14.28 -8.40 8.32
CA GLU A 49 13.39 -9.12 9.26
C GLU A 49 12.22 -8.24 9.70
N LYS A 50 12.50 -6.96 9.98
CA LYS A 50 11.48 -5.98 10.32
C LYS A 50 10.58 -5.68 9.12
N ALA A 51 11.15 -5.66 7.90
CA ALA A 51 10.36 -5.52 6.68
C ALA A 51 9.41 -6.72 6.47
N GLN A 52 9.90 -7.94 6.67
CA GLN A 52 9.09 -9.16 6.60
C GLN A 52 7.94 -9.13 7.61
N SER A 53 8.22 -8.74 8.86
CA SER A 53 7.20 -8.59 9.89
C SER A 53 6.12 -7.58 9.49
N LYS A 54 6.51 -6.45 8.89
CA LYS A 54 5.57 -5.44 8.39
C LYS A 54 4.72 -5.96 7.23
N LEU A 55 5.30 -6.72 6.31
CA LEU A 55 4.56 -7.37 5.21
C LEU A 55 3.52 -8.37 5.72
N ILE A 56 3.86 -9.18 6.72
CA ILE A 56 2.93 -10.13 7.35
C ILE A 56 1.73 -9.40 7.97
N ASN A 57 1.96 -8.24 8.61
CA ASN A 57 0.88 -7.46 9.20
C ASN A 57 -0.06 -6.87 8.14
N ILE A 58 0.48 -6.42 7.02
CA ILE A 58 -0.33 -5.92 5.89
C ILE A 58 -1.19 -7.07 5.31
N ASP A 59 -0.61 -8.25 5.11
CA ASP A 59 -1.35 -9.43 4.63
C ASP A 59 -2.48 -9.84 5.59
N ARG A 60 -2.23 -9.79 6.91
CA ARG A 60 -3.25 -10.04 7.93
C ARG A 60 -4.40 -9.03 7.85
N GLN A 61 -4.10 -7.74 7.65
CA GLN A 61 -5.12 -6.70 7.49
C GLN A 61 -5.96 -6.94 6.24
N HIS A 62 -5.33 -7.22 5.10
CA HIS A 62 -6.03 -7.56 3.86
C HIS A 62 -6.94 -8.77 4.00
N LYS A 63 -6.49 -9.83 4.66
CA LYS A 63 -7.31 -11.01 4.94
C LYS A 63 -8.53 -10.67 5.81
N LYS A 64 -8.36 -9.82 6.82
CA LYS A 64 -9.46 -9.38 7.69
C LYS A 64 -10.50 -8.58 6.92
N GLU A 65 -10.09 -7.57 6.15
CA GLU A 65 -11.03 -6.78 5.35
C GLU A 65 -11.77 -7.62 4.31
N ASN A 66 -11.07 -8.52 3.63
CA ASN A 66 -11.69 -9.40 2.65
C ASN A 66 -12.71 -10.34 3.31
N ARG A 67 -12.43 -10.82 4.54
CA ARG A 67 -13.39 -11.60 5.32
C ARG A 67 -14.61 -10.77 5.70
N GLU A 68 -14.43 -9.55 6.16
CA GLU A 68 -15.53 -8.64 6.53
C GLU A 68 -16.40 -8.27 5.32
N LYS A 69 -15.81 -8.05 4.14
CA LYS A 69 -16.55 -7.82 2.88
C LYS A 69 -17.43 -9.02 2.51
N ARG A 70 -16.94 -10.24 2.72
CA ARG A 70 -17.69 -11.48 2.41
C ARG A 70 -18.82 -11.78 3.38
N LEU A 71 -18.74 -11.29 4.63
CA LEU A 71 -19.77 -11.50 5.66
C LEU A 71 -20.91 -10.46 5.60
N LYS A 72 -20.76 -9.40 4.80
CA LYS A 72 -21.77 -8.35 4.58
C LYS A 72 -22.63 -8.58 3.33
N ILE A 73 -22.54 -9.77 2.73
CA ILE A 73 -23.35 -10.26 1.59
C ILE A 73 -24.27 -11.35 2.15
#